data_AF-A0A7J9GKS3-F1
#
_entry.id   AF-A0A7J9GKS3-F1
#
_cell.length_a   1.000
_cell.length_b   1.000
_cell.length_c   1.000
_cell.angle_alpha   90.00
_cell.angle_beta   90.00
_cell.angle_gamma   90.00
#
_symmetry.space_group_name_H-M   'P 1'
#
loop_
_entity.id
_entity.type
_entity.pdbx_description
1 polymer ?
#
loop_
_entity_poly.entity_id
_entity_poly.type
_entity_poly.pdbx_seq_one_letter_code
_entity_poly.pdbx_strand_id
1 'polypeptide(L)'
;MKSLEKADISIYRFDSSDCETSATHLIQGICTVRSLSLTIDEVISGTSRLPIFHNLIEFKFCGRETSLVEFLHCVPNLKTLTIRFLVDAGTQWKALPVEVPSCLSFHLKEIEIEISCFDTRMIEMVSYFLDNAMVLEKLIMSMAALTWRQKWEAQNQLLQFLKRSKKCLIVIL
;
A
#
# COMPACT_ATOMS: atom_id res chain seq x y z
N MET A 1 -9.22 -18.43 24.35
CA MET A 1 -9.78 -18.03 23.04
C MET A 1 -8.61 -17.98 22.06
N LYS A 2 -8.75 -18.57 20.86
CA LYS A 2 -7.72 -18.41 19.82
C LYS A 2 -7.78 -16.97 19.31
N SER A 3 -6.67 -16.25 19.33
CA SER A 3 -6.58 -14.91 18.76
C SER A 3 -6.71 -15.00 17.23
N LEU A 4 -7.47 -14.07 16.64
CA LEU A 4 -7.55 -13.95 15.19
C LEU A 4 -6.17 -13.58 14.64
N GLU A 5 -5.58 -14.44 13.80
CA GLU A 5 -4.25 -14.22 13.22
C GLU A 5 -4.30 -13.58 11.83
N LYS A 6 -5.38 -13.82 11.07
CA LYS A 6 -5.56 -13.35 9.71
C LYS A 6 -6.96 -12.79 9.51
N ALA A 7 -7.07 -11.69 8.76
CA ALA A 7 -8.35 -11.13 8.36
C ALA A 7 -8.34 -10.76 6.87
N ASP A 8 -9.47 -10.95 6.20
CA ASP A 8 -9.72 -10.50 4.83
C ASP A 8 -11.06 -9.75 4.84
N ILE A 9 -11.02 -8.47 4.50
CA ILE A 9 -12.12 -7.53 4.71
C ILE A 9 -12.26 -6.63 3.50
N SER A 10 -13.52 -6.44 3.09
CA SER A 10 -13.87 -5.45 2.08
C SER A 10 -14.87 -4.45 2.64
N ILE A 11 -14.58 -3.17 2.44
CA ILE A 11 -15.25 -1.99 2.98
C ILE A 11 -15.66 -1.14 1.76
N TYR A 12 -16.94 -1.14 1.40
CA TYR A 12 -17.47 -0.40 0.24
C TYR A 12 -18.59 0.57 0.64
N ARG A 13 -18.74 1.67 -0.11
CA ARG A 13 -19.91 2.57 -0.10
C ARG A 13 -20.34 3.05 1.29
N PHE A 14 -19.52 3.90 1.88
CA PHE A 14 -19.79 4.50 3.19
C PHE A 14 -20.06 6.00 3.02
N ASP A 15 -21.19 6.32 2.40
CA ASP A 15 -21.60 7.67 1.99
C ASP A 15 -22.06 8.55 3.17
N SER A 16 -21.91 8.08 4.41
CA SER A 16 -22.38 8.75 5.64
C SER A 16 -21.38 8.61 6.80
N SER A 17 -21.47 9.50 7.78
CA SER A 17 -20.61 9.48 8.99
C SER A 17 -20.77 8.22 9.84
N ASP A 18 -21.97 7.64 9.88
CA ASP A 18 -22.26 6.44 10.69
C ASP A 18 -21.58 5.20 10.11
N CYS A 19 -21.52 5.18 8.78
CA CYS A 19 -20.85 4.20 7.97
C CYS A 19 -19.33 4.22 8.17
N GLU A 20 -18.71 5.41 8.19
CA GLU A 20 -17.28 5.58 8.50
C GLU A 20 -16.94 5.13 9.93
N THR A 21 -17.81 5.48 10.90
CA THR A 21 -17.65 5.08 12.31
C THR A 21 -17.69 3.55 12.45
N SER A 22 -18.61 2.89 11.74
CA SER A 22 -18.73 1.42 11.73
C SER A 22 -17.50 0.75 11.12
N ALA A 23 -16.97 1.28 10.01
CA ALA A 23 -15.74 0.80 9.41
C ALA A 23 -14.56 0.94 10.38
N THR A 24 -14.44 2.07 11.08
CA THR A 24 -13.40 2.31 12.08
C THR A 24 -13.48 1.32 13.24
N HIS A 25 -14.68 1.05 13.75
CA HIS A 25 -14.88 0.05 14.81
C HIS A 25 -14.51 -1.37 14.36
N LEU A 26 -14.84 -1.73 13.11
CA LEU A 26 -14.43 -3.02 12.55
C LEU A 26 -12.89 -3.12 12.49
N ILE A 27 -12.22 -2.08 12.00
CA ILE A 27 -10.76 -1.98 11.92
C ILE A 27 -10.12 -2.04 13.32
N GLN A 28 -10.74 -1.40 14.32
CA GLN A 28 -10.33 -1.50 15.74
C GLN A 28 -10.45 -2.93 16.29
N GLY A 29 -11.51 -3.65 15.95
CA GLY A 29 -11.75 -5.01 16.43
C GLY A 29 -10.73 -6.05 15.93
N ILE A 30 -10.00 -5.73 14.85
CA ILE A 30 -9.06 -6.64 14.18
C ILE A 30 -7.60 -6.18 14.29
N CYS A 31 -7.29 -5.13 15.05
CA CYS A 31 -5.95 -4.51 15.05
C CYS A 31 -4.82 -5.43 15.56
N THR A 32 -5.16 -6.59 16.12
CA THR A 32 -4.22 -7.58 16.65
C THR A 32 -3.75 -8.62 15.63
N VAL A 33 -4.30 -8.64 14.40
CA VAL A 33 -3.97 -9.64 13.37
C VAL A 33 -2.52 -9.51 12.90
N ARG A 34 -1.97 -10.62 12.37
CA ARG A 34 -0.64 -10.69 11.75
C ARG A 34 -0.66 -10.53 10.24
N SER A 35 -1.78 -10.88 9.61
CA SER A 35 -1.99 -10.76 8.16
C SER A 35 -3.35 -10.11 7.90
N LEU A 36 -3.36 -9.07 7.08
CA LEU A 36 -4.58 -8.34 6.73
C LEU A 36 -4.66 -8.17 5.22
N SER A 37 -5.77 -8.59 4.64
CA SER A 37 -6.21 -8.19 3.31
C SER A 37 -7.34 -7.18 3.49
N LEU A 38 -7.16 -5.96 2.98
CA LEU A 38 -8.13 -4.88 3.07
C LEU A 38 -8.43 -4.36 1.69
N THR A 39 -9.70 -4.41 1.30
CA THR A 39 -10.22 -3.67 0.15
C THR A 39 -11.10 -2.52 0.62
N ILE A 40 -10.79 -1.29 0.21
CA ILE A 40 -11.54 -0.09 0.57
C ILE A 40 -11.63 0.86 -0.63
N ASP A 41 -12.84 1.28 -1.01
CA ASP A 41 -13.01 2.21 -2.14
C ASP A 41 -13.08 3.70 -1.76
N GLU A 42 -13.38 3.98 -0.48
CA GLU A 42 -13.50 5.34 0.06
C GLU A 42 -12.28 5.76 0.90
N VAL A 43 -12.13 7.07 1.08
CA VAL A 43 -11.11 7.64 1.99
C VAL A 43 -11.63 7.58 3.42
N ILE A 44 -10.84 7.04 4.35
CA ILE A 44 -11.16 7.14 5.78
C ILE A 44 -10.81 8.57 6.18
N SER A 45 -11.78 9.36 6.66
CA SER A 45 -11.48 10.73 7.05
C SER A 45 -10.49 10.70 8.22
N GLY A 46 -9.42 11.51 8.15
CA GLY A 46 -8.43 11.65 9.22
C GLY A 46 -9.01 12.15 10.56
N THR A 47 -10.31 12.46 10.62
CA THR A 47 -11.07 12.67 11.86
C THR A 47 -11.22 11.39 12.69
N SER A 48 -11.23 10.22 12.04
CA SER A 48 -11.34 8.92 12.67
C SER A 48 -9.95 8.34 12.93
N ARG A 49 -9.58 8.17 14.21
CA ARG A 49 -8.26 7.62 14.56
C ARG A 49 -8.19 6.13 14.23
N LEU A 50 -7.45 5.79 13.18
CA LEU A 50 -7.09 4.42 12.89
C LEU A 50 -6.27 3.80 14.04
N PRO A 51 -6.51 2.53 14.40
CA PRO A 51 -5.74 1.83 15.43
C PRO A 51 -4.34 1.49 14.92
N ILE A 52 -3.38 1.40 15.84
CA ILE A 52 -2.03 0.90 15.50
C ILE A 52 -2.04 -0.63 15.50
N PHE A 53 -1.62 -1.21 14.38
CA PHE A 53 -1.48 -2.63 14.13
C PHE A 53 -0.06 -3.12 14.48
N HIS A 54 0.26 -3.19 15.77
CA HIS A 54 1.61 -3.60 16.20
C HIS A 54 2.02 -5.01 15.77
N ASN A 55 1.05 -5.90 15.55
CA ASN A 55 1.31 -7.29 15.20
C ASN A 55 1.32 -7.56 13.69
N LEU A 56 0.92 -6.58 12.87
CA LEU A 56 0.74 -6.79 11.45
C LEU A 56 2.09 -6.90 10.74
N ILE A 57 2.29 -8.04 10.09
CA ILE A 57 3.52 -8.38 9.36
C ILE A 57 3.27 -8.38 7.85
N GLU A 58 2.09 -8.81 7.44
CA GLU A 58 1.68 -8.92 6.04
C GLU A 58 0.44 -8.05 5.80
N PHE A 59 0.51 -7.17 4.80
CA PHE A 59 -0.61 -6.30 4.46
C PHE A 59 -0.85 -6.30 2.96
N LYS A 60 -2.04 -6.75 2.56
CA LYS A 60 -2.56 -6.61 1.21
C LYS A 60 -3.58 -5.49 1.18
N PHE A 61 -3.26 -4.42 0.48
CA PHE A 61 -4.09 -3.23 0.38
C PHE A 61 -4.66 -3.11 -1.04
N CYS A 62 -5.97 -2.93 -1.12
CA CYS A 62 -6.69 -2.61 -2.35
C CYS A 62 -7.52 -1.34 -2.14
N GLY A 63 -7.17 -0.22 -2.74
CA GLY A 63 -7.88 1.05 -2.49
C GLY A 63 -7.27 2.26 -3.17
N ARG A 64 -7.40 3.44 -2.54
CA ARG A 64 -6.83 4.72 -3.01
C ARG A 64 -5.44 4.98 -2.40
N GLU A 65 -4.62 5.76 -3.09
CA GLU A 65 -3.25 6.11 -2.71
C GLU A 65 -3.17 6.85 -1.36
N THR A 66 -4.08 7.79 -1.12
CA THR A 66 -4.12 8.58 0.12
C THR A 66 -4.38 7.69 1.34
N SER A 67 -5.34 6.77 1.24
CA SER A 67 -5.66 5.82 2.32
C SER A 67 -4.49 4.91 2.64
N LEU A 68 -3.73 4.46 1.62
CA LEU A 68 -2.53 3.63 1.84
C LEU A 68 -1.53 4.32 2.77
N VAL A 69 -1.26 5.61 2.55
CA VAL A 69 -0.29 6.37 3.34
C VAL A 69 -0.71 6.47 4.81
N GLU A 70 -1.99 6.66 5.10
CA GLU A 70 -2.53 6.67 6.47
C GLU A 70 -2.34 5.31 7.15
N PHE A 71 -2.63 4.21 6.44
CA PHE A 71 -2.41 2.87 6.97
C PHE A 71 -0.93 2.58 7.22
N LEU A 72 -0.01 3.05 6.38
CA LEU A 72 1.43 2.83 6.58
C LEU A 72 1.93 3.39 7.92
N HIS A 73 1.36 4.50 8.41
CA HIS A 73 1.67 5.05 9.74
C HIS A 73 1.15 4.17 10.89
N CYS A 74 0.12 3.37 10.63
CA CYS A 74 -0.53 2.52 11.61
C CYS A 74 0.09 1.11 11.69
N VAL A 75 1.03 0.74 10.81
CA VAL A 75 1.55 -0.64 10.68
C VAL A 75 3.07 -0.70 10.91
N PRO A 76 3.59 -0.29 12.09
CA PRO A 76 5.00 0.01 12.30
C PRO A 76 5.96 -1.18 12.07
N ASN A 77 5.47 -2.41 12.19
CA ASN A 77 6.26 -3.65 12.09
C ASN A 77 6.04 -4.41 10.77
N LEU A 78 5.42 -3.77 9.78
CA LEU A 78 5.10 -4.38 8.49
C LEU A 78 6.35 -4.86 7.77
N LYS A 79 6.32 -6.09 7.25
CA LYS A 79 7.43 -6.70 6.49
C LYS A 79 7.11 -6.93 5.03
N THR A 80 5.86 -7.24 4.70
CA THR A 80 5.41 -7.48 3.33
C THR A 80 4.18 -6.64 3.01
N LEU A 81 4.21 -5.98 1.85
CA LEU A 81 3.13 -5.12 1.38
C LEU A 81 2.74 -5.50 -0.04
N THR A 82 1.47 -5.83 -0.28
CA THR A 82 0.91 -6.04 -1.61
C THR A 82 -0.10 -4.93 -1.91
N ILE A 83 0.02 -4.27 -3.06
CA ILE A 83 -0.78 -3.09 -3.40
C ILE A 83 -1.53 -3.32 -4.71
N ARG A 84 -2.83 -3.02 -4.70
CA ARG A 84 -3.65 -2.84 -5.90
C ARG A 84 -4.42 -1.51 -5.78
N PHE A 85 -4.31 -0.63 -6.77
CA PHE A 85 -5.11 0.59 -6.77
C PHE A 85 -6.41 0.43 -7.55
N LEU A 86 -7.47 1.06 -7.04
CA LEU A 86 -8.75 1.19 -7.75
C LEU A 86 -8.63 2.31 -8.80
N VAL A 87 -9.30 2.12 -9.94
CA VAL A 87 -9.01 2.83 -11.20
C VAL A 87 -9.53 4.28 -11.25
N ASP A 88 -10.13 4.83 -10.19
CA ASP A 88 -10.84 6.11 -10.26
C ASP A 88 -10.07 7.34 -9.74
N ALA A 89 -10.39 8.48 -10.33
CA ALA A 89 -9.56 9.65 -10.60
C ALA A 89 -9.08 10.49 -9.40
N GLY A 90 -7.86 11.04 -9.54
CA GLY A 90 -7.66 12.47 -9.31
C GLY A 90 -6.66 12.89 -8.24
N THR A 91 -6.27 12.03 -7.31
CA THR A 91 -5.30 12.44 -6.28
C THR A 91 -3.88 12.09 -6.75
N GLN A 92 -3.10 13.12 -7.09
CA GLN A 92 -1.66 12.98 -7.27
C GLN A 92 -1.08 12.37 -5.99
N TRP A 93 -0.01 11.58 -6.12
CA TRP A 93 0.81 11.09 -4.98
C TRP A 93 1.53 12.26 -4.23
N LYS A 94 1.05 13.50 -4.41
CA LYS A 94 1.66 14.70 -3.87
C LYS A 94 1.23 14.93 -2.43
N ALA A 95 2.26 15.20 -1.62
CA ALA A 95 2.25 15.37 -0.18
C ALA A 95 2.03 14.05 0.58
N LEU A 96 3.01 13.16 0.48
CA LEU A 96 3.31 12.33 1.63
C LEU A 96 3.50 13.22 2.87
N PRO A 97 3.09 12.76 4.06
CA PRO A 97 3.30 13.47 5.31
C PRO A 97 4.76 13.93 5.47
N VAL A 98 4.96 14.97 6.27
CA VAL A 98 6.29 15.47 6.66
C VAL A 98 7.19 14.35 7.21
N GLU A 99 6.58 13.26 7.70
CA GLU A 99 7.26 12.13 8.33
C GLU A 99 7.12 10.85 7.49
N VAL A 100 8.20 10.09 7.43
CA VAL A 100 8.27 8.78 6.77
C VAL A 100 7.73 7.71 7.72
N PRO A 101 6.77 6.86 7.31
CA PRO A 101 6.30 5.75 8.13
C PRO A 101 7.44 4.85 8.59
N SER A 102 7.49 4.57 9.88
CA SER A 102 8.55 3.76 10.51
C SER A 102 8.72 2.38 9.88
N CYS A 103 7.64 1.78 9.39
CA CYS A 103 7.69 0.47 8.72
C CYS A 103 8.58 0.49 7.47
N LEU A 104 8.57 1.58 6.69
CA LEU A 104 9.42 1.74 5.52
C LEU A 104 10.89 1.75 5.94
N SER A 105 11.23 2.57 6.94
CA SER A 105 12.61 2.75 7.36
C SER A 105 13.24 1.50 7.98
N PHE A 106 12.47 0.69 8.73
CA PHE A 106 13.05 -0.33 9.61
C PHE A 106 12.63 -1.78 9.34
N HIS A 107 11.48 -2.03 8.70
CA HIS A 107 10.88 -3.36 8.71
C HIS A 107 10.45 -3.91 7.34
N LEU A 108 10.12 -3.03 6.40
CA LEU A 108 9.54 -3.43 5.12
C LEU A 108 10.60 -4.04 4.19
N LYS A 109 10.49 -5.35 3.94
CA LYS A 109 11.44 -6.15 3.16
C LYS A 109 10.97 -6.43 1.75
N GLU A 110 9.66 -6.58 1.55
CA GLU A 110 9.08 -6.94 0.27
C GLU A 110 7.86 -6.07 -0.06
N ILE A 111 7.83 -5.54 -1.28
CA ILE A 111 6.67 -4.84 -1.83
C ILE A 111 6.28 -5.53 -3.14
N GLU A 112 5.00 -5.78 -3.32
CA GLU A 112 4.40 -6.23 -4.57
C GLU A 112 3.34 -5.22 -5.03
N ILE A 113 3.42 -4.78 -6.28
CA ILE A 113 2.50 -3.81 -6.87
C ILE A 113 1.82 -4.46 -8.08
N GLU A 114 0.49 -4.53 -8.04
CA GLU A 114 -0.34 -4.90 -9.18
C GLU A 114 -0.62 -3.66 -10.04
N ILE A 115 0.01 -3.59 -11.20
CA ILE A 115 -0.03 -2.45 -12.12
C ILE A 115 -1.23 -2.60 -13.07
N SER A 116 -2.22 -1.74 -12.89
CA SER A 116 -3.37 -1.59 -13.79
C SER A 116 -3.19 -0.47 -14.82
N CYS A 117 -2.38 0.54 -14.50
CA CYS A 117 -1.98 1.62 -15.41
C CYS A 117 -0.58 2.11 -15.01
N PHE A 118 0.24 2.52 -15.99
CA PHE A 118 1.58 3.05 -15.73
C PHE A 118 1.61 4.55 -16.02
N ASP A 119 1.47 5.36 -14.98
CA ASP A 119 1.45 6.82 -15.08
C ASP A 119 2.42 7.46 -14.08
N THR A 120 2.45 8.80 -14.06
CA THR A 120 3.32 9.57 -13.17
C THR A 120 3.11 9.25 -11.68
N ARG A 121 1.88 8.89 -11.26
CA ARG A 121 1.59 8.59 -9.84
C ARG A 121 2.30 7.30 -9.42
N MET A 122 2.28 6.29 -10.28
CA MET A 122 3.00 5.04 -10.05
C MET A 122 4.52 5.26 -9.94
N ILE A 123 5.07 6.11 -10.82
CA ILE A 123 6.50 6.48 -10.81
C ILE A 123 6.85 7.20 -9.50
N GLU A 124 6.03 8.15 -9.06
CA GLU A 124 6.22 8.89 -7.81
C GLU A 124 6.19 7.95 -6.60
N MET A 125 5.23 7.02 -6.56
CA MET A 125 5.13 6.01 -5.50
C MET A 125 6.33 5.07 -5.46
N VAL A 126 6.71 4.50 -6.61
CA VAL A 126 7.87 3.60 -6.69
C VAL A 126 9.14 4.35 -6.27
N SER A 127 9.30 5.60 -6.71
CA SER A 127 10.41 6.46 -6.26
C SER A 127 10.41 6.61 -4.74
N TYR A 128 9.26 6.93 -4.17
CA TYR A 128 9.13 7.10 -2.73
C TYR A 128 9.54 5.84 -1.95
N PHE A 129 9.05 4.67 -2.34
CA PHE A 129 9.43 3.43 -1.66
C PHE A 129 10.93 3.16 -1.79
N LEU A 130 11.51 3.34 -2.97
CA LEU A 130 12.95 3.14 -3.17
C LEU A 130 13.81 4.13 -2.39
N ASP A 131 13.34 5.36 -2.21
CA ASP A 131 14.07 6.41 -1.48
C ASP A 131 13.95 6.25 0.05
N ASN A 132 12.86 5.65 0.56
CA ASN A 132 12.54 5.63 1.99
C ASN A 132 12.58 4.23 2.63
N ALA A 133 12.44 3.16 1.85
CA ALA A 133 12.45 1.79 2.36
C ALA A 133 13.89 1.25 2.48
N MET A 134 14.57 1.62 3.57
CA MET A 134 16.01 1.42 3.74
C MET A 134 16.45 -0.05 3.82
N VAL A 135 15.54 -0.93 4.23
CA VAL A 135 15.75 -2.37 4.38
C VAL A 135 15.03 -3.21 3.31
N LEU A 136 14.53 -2.56 2.26
CA LEU A 136 13.81 -3.24 1.18
C LEU A 136 14.75 -4.19 0.44
N GLU A 137 14.39 -5.47 0.46
CA GLU A 137 15.13 -6.56 -0.20
C GLU A 137 14.59 -6.79 -1.61
N LYS A 138 13.27 -6.63 -1.80
CA LYS A 138 12.59 -6.99 -3.05
C LYS A 138 11.40 -6.07 -3.37
N LEU A 139 11.33 -5.62 -4.61
CA LEU A 139 10.19 -4.90 -5.19
C LEU A 139 9.70 -5.67 -6.41
N ILE A 140 8.46 -6.14 -6.39
CA ILE A 140 7.81 -6.85 -7.49
C ILE A 140 6.78 -5.93 -8.13
N MET A 141 6.83 -5.86 -9.45
CA MET A 141 5.86 -5.12 -10.25
C MET A 141 5.20 -6.08 -11.23
N SER A 142 3.94 -6.41 -10.96
CA SER A 142 3.11 -7.28 -11.80
C SER A 142 2.35 -6.45 -12.82
N MET A 143 2.62 -6.69 -14.11
CA MET A 143 1.97 -6.01 -15.22
C MET A 143 0.94 -6.89 -15.92
N ALA A 144 0.40 -7.90 -15.24
CA ALA A 144 -0.53 -8.88 -15.82
C ALA A 144 -1.75 -8.24 -16.50
N ALA A 145 -2.24 -7.10 -15.98
CA ALA A 145 -3.40 -6.37 -16.51
C ALA A 145 -3.08 -5.44 -17.69
N LEU A 146 -1.81 -5.20 -18.02
CA LEU A 146 -1.40 -4.28 -19.08
C LEU A 146 -1.40 -4.95 -20.46
N THR A 147 -1.77 -4.18 -21.48
CA THR A 147 -1.57 -4.56 -22.88
C THR A 147 -0.07 -4.61 -23.23
N TRP A 148 0.29 -5.30 -24.30
CA TRP A 148 1.69 -5.36 -24.78
C TRP A 148 2.33 -3.97 -24.95
N ARG A 149 1.61 -3.00 -25.51
CA ARG A 149 2.13 -1.63 -25.70
C ARG A 149 2.39 -0.94 -24.36
N GLN A 150 1.46 -1.06 -23.41
CA GLN A 150 1.64 -0.50 -22.08
C GLN A 150 2.78 -1.18 -21.32
N LYS A 151 2.95 -2.50 -21.44
CA LYS A 151 4.09 -3.22 -20.86
C LYS A 151 5.42 -2.69 -21.39
N TRP A 152 5.53 -2.49 -22.70
CA TRP A 152 6.75 -1.94 -23.31
C TRP A 152 7.08 -0.54 -22.81
N GLU A 153 6.08 0.34 -22.71
CA GLU A 153 6.26 1.70 -22.21
C GLU A 153 6.65 1.71 -20.72
N ALA A 154 5.94 0.94 -19.89
CA ALA A 154 6.23 0.77 -18.48
C ALA A 154 7.65 0.24 -18.25
N GLN A 155 8.07 -0.81 -18.99
CA GLN A 155 9.42 -1.36 -18.90
C GLN A 155 10.49 -0.29 -19.13
N ASN A 156 10.36 0.53 -20.18
CA ASN A 156 11.35 1.57 -20.49
C ASN A 156 11.49 2.62 -19.37
N GLN A 157 10.38 2.96 -18.71
CA GLN A 157 10.40 3.87 -17.57
C GLN A 157 10.96 3.20 -16.32
N LEU A 158 10.62 1.92 -16.09
CA LEU A 158 11.10 1.13 -14.95
C LEU A 158 12.60 0.84 -14.99
N LEU A 159 13.19 0.71 -16.19
CA LEU A 159 14.64 0.57 -16.36
C LEU A 159 15.42 1.73 -15.71
N GLN A 160 14.82 2.91 -15.56
CA GLN A 160 15.46 4.04 -14.87
C GLN A 160 15.56 3.79 -13.36
N PHE A 161 14.59 3.11 -12.76
CA PHE A 161 14.61 2.72 -11.34
C PHE A 161 15.62 1.61 -11.04
N LEU A 162 15.74 0.63 -11.95
CA LEU A 162 16.72 -0.46 -11.82
C LEU A 162 18.14 0.05 -11.64
N LYS A 163 18.49 1.17 -12.29
CA LYS A 163 19.84 1.76 -12.21
C LYS A 163 20.11 2.47 -10.88
N ARG A 164 19.07 2.82 -10.13
CA ARG A 164 19.17 3.58 -8.87
C ARG A 164 19.28 2.67 -7.64
N SER A 165 18.64 1.51 -7.67
CA SER A 165 18.68 0.57 -6.54
C SER A 165 19.98 -0.23 -6.51
N LYS A 166 20.82 -0.01 -5.49
CA LYS A 166 22.04 -0.81 -5.26
C LYS A 166 21.82 -2.03 -4.35
N LYS A 167 20.67 -2.12 -3.67
CA LYS A 167 20.41 -3.11 -2.60
C LYS A 167 19.10 -3.88 -2.75
N CYS A 168 18.06 -3.26 -3.31
CA CYS A 168 16.77 -3.91 -3.54
C CYS A 168 16.75 -4.59 -4.91
N LEU A 169 16.37 -5.88 -4.94
CA LEU A 169 16.08 -6.61 -6.17
C LEU A 169 14.73 -6.13 -6.73
N ILE A 170 14.73 -5.61 -7.94
CA ILE A 170 13.50 -5.20 -8.61
C ILE A 170 13.15 -6.28 -9.65
N VAL A 171 11.97 -6.87 -9.50
CA VAL A 171 11.43 -7.93 -10.37
C VAL A 171 10.22 -7.41 -11.11
N ILE A 172 10.16 -7.69 -12.41
CA ILE A 172 9.04 -7.34 -13.28
C ILE A 172 8.40 -8.65 -13.76
N LEU A 173 7.09 -8.80 -13.54
CA LEU A 173 6.29 -10.00 -13.90
C LEU A 173 5.19 -9.67 -14.93
#